data_AF-A0A432W349-F1
#
_entry.id   AF-A0A432W349-F1
#
_cell.length_a   1.000
_cell.length_b   1.000
_cell.length_c   1.000
_cell.angle_alpha   90.00
_cell.angle_beta   90.00
_cell.angle_gamma   90.00
#
_symmetry.space_group_name_H-M   'P 1'
#
loop_
_entity.id
_entity.type
_entity.pdbx_description
1 polymer ?
#
loop_
_entity_poly.entity_id
_entity_poly.type
_entity_poly.pdbx_seq_one_letter_code
_entity_poly.pdbx_strand_id
1 'polypeptide(L)'
;MTTRNSNEIDWALLQQYQQILGIQGIADSFTMFLQVLPDYQAELERLVATRDEAAVRSHAHKIKGSCRSLGFQRLGEEMQFIEKEPWQWGQVESLIAEWPHHYSADTTMVENWLAGLRKDS
;
A
#
# COMPACT_ATOMS: atom_id res chain seq x y z
N MET A 1 23.51 13.15 9.49
CA MET A 1 22.74 12.17 8.70
C MET A 1 21.44 11.93 9.45
N THR A 2 20.33 12.49 8.97
CA THR A 2 19.03 12.38 9.65
C THR A 2 18.40 11.07 9.21
N THR A 3 18.43 10.07 10.08
CA THR A 3 17.67 8.83 9.93
C THR A 3 16.19 9.22 9.87
N ARG A 4 15.59 9.21 8.67
CA ARG A 4 14.14 9.31 8.56
C ARG A 4 13.59 8.00 9.09
N ASN A 5 13.01 8.04 10.29
CA ASN A 5 12.01 7.05 10.67
C ASN A 5 10.81 7.29 9.75
N SER A 6 10.87 6.66 8.59
CA SER A 6 9.86 6.70 7.56
C SER A 6 8.70 5.80 7.99
N ASN A 7 7.59 6.39 8.43
CA ASN A 7 6.36 5.68 8.82
C ASN A 7 5.59 5.14 7.60
N GLU A 8 6.11 5.31 6.39
CA GLU A 8 5.48 4.83 5.16
C GLU A 8 5.50 3.31 5.04
N ILE A 9 6.59 2.69 5.51
CA ILE A 9 6.84 1.26 5.40
C ILE A 9 7.11 0.64 6.78
N ASP A 10 6.42 -0.44 7.11
CA ASP A 10 6.71 -1.30 8.25
C ASP A 10 7.92 -2.19 7.92
N TRP A 11 9.11 -1.64 8.12
CA TRP A 11 10.37 -2.34 7.86
C TRP A 11 10.58 -3.53 8.79
N ALA A 12 10.03 -3.50 10.01
CA ALA A 12 10.15 -4.62 10.94
C ALA A 12 9.38 -5.84 10.40
N LEU A 13 8.17 -5.64 9.87
CA LEU A 13 7.40 -6.68 9.20
C LEU A 13 8.13 -7.23 7.97
N LEU A 14 8.64 -6.35 7.10
CA LEU A 14 9.36 -6.78 5.89
C LEU A 14 10.63 -7.57 6.20
N GLN A 15 11.39 -7.17 7.23
CA GLN A 15 12.57 -7.91 7.69
C GLN A 15 12.19 -9.28 8.25
N GLN A 16 11.10 -9.37 9.03
CA GLN A 16 10.60 -10.67 9.50
C GLN A 16 10.18 -11.57 8.33
N TYR A 17 9.51 -11.02 7.31
CA TYR A 17 9.11 -11.78 6.13
C TYR A 17 10.31 -12.23 5.30
N GLN A 18 11.34 -11.38 5.17
CA GLN A 18 12.60 -11.77 4.53
C GLN A 18 13.25 -12.96 5.25
N GLN A 19 13.23 -13.00 6.60
CA GLN A 19 13.79 -14.12 7.37
C GLN A 19 12.99 -15.42 7.16
N ILE A 20 11.67 -15.33 6.97
CA ILE A 20 10.79 -16.50 6.82
C ILE A 20 10.77 -17.02 5.38
N LEU A 21 10.66 -16.12 4.40
CA LEU A 21 10.44 -16.43 2.98
C LEU A 21 11.73 -16.40 2.15
N GLY A 22 12.81 -15.84 2.69
CA GLY A 22 14.01 -15.48 1.94
C GLY A 22 13.77 -14.29 1.00
N ILE A 23 14.85 -13.79 0.40
CA ILE A 23 14.84 -12.61 -0.50
C ILE A 23 13.96 -12.85 -1.73
N GLN A 24 13.98 -14.06 -2.29
CA GLN A 24 13.17 -14.37 -3.47
C GLN A 24 11.67 -14.42 -3.14
N GLY A 25 11.27 -15.06 -2.04
CA GLY A 25 9.87 -15.21 -1.69
C GLY A 25 9.18 -13.87 -1.37
N ILE A 26 9.89 -12.94 -0.72
CA ILE A 26 9.37 -11.59 -0.50
C ILE A 26 9.30 -10.77 -1.79
N ALA A 27 10.29 -10.91 -2.69
CA ALA A 27 10.27 -10.23 -4.00
C ALA A 27 9.12 -10.72 -4.89
N ASP A 28 8.80 -12.02 -4.85
CA ASP A 28 7.67 -12.60 -5.59
C ASP A 28 6.34 -12.08 -5.03
N SER A 29 6.20 -12.07 -3.69
CA SER A 29 5.02 -11.53 -3.00
C SER A 29 4.78 -10.06 -3.34
N PHE A 30 5.84 -9.26 -3.35
CA PHE A 30 5.81 -7.86 -3.73
C PHE A 30 5.41 -7.67 -5.20
N THR A 31 6.00 -8.46 -6.11
CA THR A 31 5.68 -8.41 -7.55
C THR A 31 4.21 -8.73 -7.81
N MET A 32 3.67 -9.75 -7.14
CA MET A 32 2.25 -10.12 -7.25
C MET A 32 1.34 -8.97 -6.81
N PHE A 33 1.72 -8.24 -5.76
CA PHE A 33 0.96 -7.08 -5.30
C PHE A 33 0.96 -5.92 -6.28
N LEU A 34 2.12 -5.60 -6.88
CA LEU A 34 2.21 -4.56 -7.92
C LEU A 34 1.32 -4.86 -9.13
N GLN A 35 1.10 -6.15 -9.44
CA GLN A 35 0.23 -6.55 -10.55
C GLN A 35 -1.26 -6.34 -10.26
N VAL A 36 -1.69 -6.53 -9.00
CA VAL A 36 -3.11 -6.44 -8.61
C VAL A 36 -3.52 -5.01 -8.25
N LEU A 37 -2.57 -4.18 -7.83
CA LEU A 37 -2.86 -2.85 -7.31
C LEU A 37 -3.53 -1.89 -8.31
N PRO A 38 -3.18 -1.86 -9.61
CA PRO A 38 -3.90 -1.06 -10.60
C PRO A 38 -5.40 -1.40 -10.67
N ASP A 39 -5.74 -2.69 -10.57
CA ASP A 39 -7.14 -3.12 -10.58
C ASP A 39 -7.89 -2.67 -9.32
N TYR A 40 -7.22 -2.68 -8.17
CA TYR A 40 -7.77 -2.12 -6.94
C TYR A 40 -8.06 -0.63 -7.06
N GLN A 41 -7.13 0.14 -7.64
CA GLN A 41 -7.32 1.57 -7.82
C GLN A 41 -8.48 1.87 -8.78
N ALA A 42 -8.50 1.23 -9.95
CA ALA A 42 -9.54 1.45 -10.95
C ALA A 42 -10.95 1.13 -10.40
N GLU A 43 -11.07 0.05 -9.62
CA GLU A 43 -12.34 -0.29 -8.96
C GLU A 43 -12.71 0.73 -7.88
N LEU A 44 -11.76 1.23 -7.10
CA LEU A 44 -12.02 2.25 -6.09
C LEU A 44 -12.54 3.55 -6.73
N GLU A 45 -11.90 4.01 -7.80
CA GLU A 45 -12.33 5.17 -8.59
C GLU A 45 -13.74 4.99 -9.14
N ARG A 46 -14.05 3.81 -9.70
CA ARG A 46 -15.39 3.46 -10.20
C ARG A 46 -16.44 3.54 -9.09
N LEU A 47 -16.15 2.96 -7.92
CA LEU A 47 -17.07 2.94 -6.80
C LEU A 47 -17.34 4.35 -6.26
N VAL A 48 -16.30 5.19 -6.14
CA VAL A 48 -16.45 6.59 -5.73
C VAL A 48 -17.31 7.39 -6.71
N ALA A 49 -17.16 7.16 -8.02
CA ALA A 49 -18.00 7.78 -9.03
C ALA A 49 -19.48 7.40 -8.91
N THR A 50 -19.78 6.18 -8.43
CA THR A 50 -21.17 5.73 -8.17
C THR A 50 -21.77 6.26 -6.86
N ARG A 51 -20.97 6.94 -6.01
CA ARG A 51 -21.39 7.45 -4.69
C ARG A 51 -21.95 6.36 -3.75
N ASP A 52 -21.52 5.11 -3.93
CA ASP A 52 -21.88 3.99 -3.05
C ASP A 52 -20.89 3.90 -1.89
N GLU A 53 -21.22 4.53 -0.76
CA GLU A 53 -20.36 4.57 0.42
C GLU A 53 -20.06 3.16 0.97
N ALA A 54 -21.04 2.26 0.99
CA ALA A 54 -20.86 0.92 1.54
C ALA A 54 -19.88 0.10 0.69
N ALA A 55 -20.01 0.19 -0.63
CA ALA A 55 -19.08 -0.46 -1.56
C ALA A 55 -17.67 0.14 -1.47
N VAL A 56 -17.54 1.47 -1.39
CA VAL A 56 -16.26 2.16 -1.21
C VAL A 56 -15.56 1.70 0.08
N ARG A 57 -16.27 1.67 1.22
CA ARG A 57 -15.71 1.21 2.50
C ARG A 57 -15.28 -0.26 2.44
N SER A 58 -16.11 -1.12 1.84
CA SER A 58 -15.78 -2.53 1.67
C SER A 58 -14.57 -2.75 0.78
N HIS A 59 -14.41 -1.95 -0.27
CA HIS A 59 -13.26 -2.06 -1.17
C HIS A 59 -11.99 -1.53 -0.52
N ALA A 60 -12.06 -0.39 0.18
CA ALA A 60 -10.95 0.14 0.98
C ALA A 60 -10.45 -0.87 2.04
N HIS A 61 -11.34 -1.62 2.68
CA HIS A 61 -10.97 -2.72 3.58
C HIS A 61 -10.06 -3.77 2.91
N LYS A 62 -10.37 -4.16 1.66
CA LYS A 62 -9.59 -5.15 0.91
C LYS A 62 -8.19 -4.60 0.59
N ILE A 63 -8.12 -3.39 0.05
CA ILE A 63 -6.86 -2.73 -0.31
C ILE A 63 -5.98 -2.57 0.94
N LYS A 64 -6.56 -2.07 2.05
CA LYS A 64 -5.87 -1.97 3.35
C LYS A 64 -5.23 -3.28 3.77
N GLY A 65 -5.97 -4.40 3.65
CA GLY A 65 -5.46 -5.73 4.00
C GLY A 65 -4.22 -6.08 3.18
N SER A 66 -4.28 -5.89 1.86
CA SER A 66 -3.15 -6.13 0.96
C SER A 66 -1.95 -5.23 1.27
N CYS A 67 -2.17 -3.92 1.43
CA CYS A 67 -1.11 -2.96 1.79
C CYS A 67 -0.41 -3.36 3.09
N ARG A 68 -1.16 -3.59 4.17
CA ARG A 68 -0.59 -3.95 5.47
C ARG A 68 0.12 -5.28 5.47
N SER A 69 -0.38 -6.26 4.73
CA SER A 69 0.26 -7.58 4.63
C SER A 69 1.65 -7.52 4.00
N LEU A 70 1.96 -6.46 3.25
CA LEU A 70 3.23 -6.24 2.58
C LEU A 70 3.96 -5.00 3.13
N GLY A 71 3.65 -4.62 4.36
CA GLY A 71 4.37 -3.56 5.06
C GLY A 71 4.13 -2.14 4.53
N PHE A 72 3.18 -1.91 3.62
CA PHE A 72 2.82 -0.56 3.19
C PHE A 72 1.93 0.12 4.24
N GLN A 73 2.56 0.72 5.22
CA GLN A 73 1.88 1.32 6.37
C GLN A 73 1.07 2.54 5.96
N ARG A 74 1.66 3.52 5.26
CA ARG A 74 0.95 4.74 4.83
C ARG A 74 -0.25 4.44 3.93
N LEU A 75 -0.06 3.63 2.89
CA LEU A 75 -1.16 3.24 2.00
C LEU A 75 -2.28 2.50 2.77
N GLY A 76 -1.90 1.67 3.75
CA GLY A 76 -2.85 0.99 4.63
C GLY A 76 -3.61 1.96 5.55
N GLU A 77 -2.97 3.02 6.05
CA GLU A 77 -3.60 4.05 6.87
C GLU A 77 -4.60 4.89 6.07
N GLU A 78 -4.28 5.25 4.83
CA GLU A 78 -5.18 5.95 3.92
C GLU A 78 -6.44 5.13 3.60
N MET A 79 -6.27 3.84 3.35
CA MET A 79 -7.39 2.93 3.15
C MET A 79 -8.18 2.70 4.44
N GLN A 80 -7.53 2.69 5.61
CA GLN A 80 -8.24 2.66 6.89
C GLN A 80 -9.10 3.91 7.09
N PHE A 81 -8.60 5.09 6.71
CA PHE A 81 -9.37 6.33 6.78
C PHE A 81 -10.66 6.22 5.95
N ILE A 82 -10.55 5.80 4.68
CA ILE A 82 -11.72 5.59 3.82
C ILE A 82 -12.66 4.52 4.40
N GLU A 83 -12.11 3.43 4.96
CA GLU A 83 -12.90 2.34 5.53
C GLU A 83 -13.70 2.77 6.77
N LYS A 84 -13.06 3.45 7.74
CA LYS A 84 -13.59 3.57 9.11
C LYS A 84 -14.00 4.97 9.54
N GLU A 85 -13.34 5.99 9.01
CA GLU A 85 -13.54 7.34 9.49
C GLU A 85 -14.77 7.98 8.82
N PRO A 86 -15.40 8.97 9.47
CA PRO A 86 -16.35 9.84 8.79
C PRO A 86 -15.61 10.74 7.79
N TRP A 87 -16.13 10.82 6.57
CA TRP A 87 -15.55 11.64 5.51
C TRP A 87 -16.63 12.25 4.64
N GLN A 88 -16.25 13.29 3.90
CA GLN A 88 -17.01 13.83 2.79
C GLN A 88 -16.39 13.35 1.48
N TRP A 89 -17.23 13.23 0.44
CA TRP A 89 -16.81 12.75 -0.87
C TRP A 89 -15.58 13.46 -1.45
N GLY A 90 -15.47 14.78 -1.29
CA GLY A 90 -14.30 15.53 -1.74
C GLY A 90 -13.00 15.11 -1.06
N GLN A 91 -13.05 14.66 0.21
CA GLN A 91 -11.86 14.15 0.91
C GLN A 91 -11.40 12.81 0.32
N VAL A 92 -12.35 11.92 0.01
CA VAL A 92 -12.05 10.62 -0.59
C VAL A 92 -11.52 10.80 -2.01
N GLU A 93 -12.13 11.69 -2.80
CA GLU A 93 -11.67 12.02 -4.16
C GLU A 93 -10.25 12.60 -4.16
N SER A 94 -9.96 13.56 -3.28
CA SER A 94 -8.61 14.10 -3.13
C SER A 94 -7.60 13.04 -2.70
N LEU A 95 -7.96 12.19 -1.72
CA LEU A 95 -7.07 11.12 -1.27
C LEU A 95 -6.77 10.13 -2.41
N ILE A 96 -7.78 9.71 -3.17
CA ILE A 96 -7.60 8.80 -4.31
C ILE A 96 -6.75 9.43 -5.41
N ALA A 97 -6.91 10.73 -5.66
CA ALA A 97 -6.09 11.44 -6.66
C ALA A 97 -4.60 11.50 -6.26
N GLU A 98 -4.30 11.64 -4.96
CA GLU A 98 -2.94 11.68 -4.44
C GLU A 98 -2.32 10.28 -4.25
N TRP A 99 -3.17 9.26 -4.08
CA TRP A 99 -2.75 7.89 -3.77
C TRP A 99 -1.69 7.31 -4.73
N PRO A 100 -1.74 7.53 -6.06
CA PRO A 100 -0.71 7.04 -6.99
C PRO A 100 0.68 7.61 -6.71
N HIS A 101 0.77 8.84 -6.20
CA HIS A 101 2.05 9.45 -5.84
C HIS A 101 2.65 8.78 -4.60
N HIS A 102 1.82 8.50 -3.60
CA HIS A 102 2.25 7.78 -2.40
C HIS A 102 2.62 6.34 -2.72
N TYR A 103 1.81 5.67 -3.53
CA TYR A 103 2.07 4.34 -4.04
C TYR A 103 3.44 4.27 -4.73
N SER A 104 3.68 5.13 -5.74
CA SER A 104 4.94 5.15 -6.48
C SER A 104 6.16 5.41 -5.57
N ALA A 105 6.01 6.33 -4.62
CA ALA A 105 7.07 6.61 -3.64
C ALA A 105 7.36 5.38 -2.75
N ASP A 106 6.31 4.75 -2.22
CA ASP A 106 6.43 3.65 -1.26
C ASP A 106 6.94 2.37 -1.93
N THR A 107 6.48 2.06 -3.15
CA THR A 107 7.00 0.91 -3.91
C THR A 107 8.46 1.10 -4.27
N THR A 108 8.86 2.31 -4.66
CA THR A 108 10.27 2.64 -4.94
C THR A 108 11.15 2.40 -3.71
N MET A 109 10.66 2.69 -2.50
CA MET A 109 11.41 2.40 -1.27
C MET A 109 11.66 0.89 -1.10
N VAL A 110 10.63 0.07 -1.27
CA VAL A 110 10.74 -1.39 -1.11
C VAL A 110 11.57 -2.01 -2.23
N GLU A 111 11.44 -1.55 -3.47
CA GLU A 111 12.26 -1.98 -4.60
C GLU A 111 13.75 -1.72 -4.36
N ASN A 112 14.09 -0.52 -3.90
CA ASN A 112 15.47 -0.16 -3.58
C ASN A 112 16.03 -1.00 -2.42
N TRP A 113 15.21 -1.27 -1.41
CA TRP A 113 15.58 -2.15 -0.31
C TRP A 113 15.86 -3.59 -0.80
N LEU A 114 14.95 -4.19 -1.59
CA LEU A 114 15.15 -5.52 -2.18
C LEU A 114 16.39 -5.58 -3.07
N ALA A 115 16.64 -4.54 -3.87
CA ALA A 115 17.83 -4.44 -4.70
C ALA A 115 19.12 -4.34 -3.87
N GLY A 116 19.07 -3.69 -2.70
CA GLY A 116 20.15 -3.68 -1.72
C GLY A 116 20.48 -5.06 -1.18
N LEU A 117 19.47 -5.81 -0.73
CA LEU A 117 19.66 -7.16 -0.18
C LEU A 117 20.33 -8.13 -1.17
N ARG A 118 20.00 -8.02 -2.46
CA ARG A 118 20.60 -8.86 -3.52
C ARG A 118 22.07 -8.57 -3.78
N LYS A 119 22.56 -7.37 -3.46
CA LYS A 119 23.98 -7.02 -3.62
C LYS A 119 24.85 -7.58 -2.49
N ASP A 120 24.23 -7.84 -1.34
CA ASP A 120 24.89 -8.32 -0.12
C ASP A 120 24.72 -9.84 0.10
N SER A 121 24.06 -10.55 -0.83
CA SER A 121 23.83 -12.00 -0.83
C SER A 121 24.83 -12.73 -1.73
#